data_AF-A0A6B0GUC2-F1
#
_entry.id   AF-A0A6B0GUC2-F1
#
_cell.length_a   1.000
_cell.length_b   1.000
_cell.length_c   1.000
_cell.angle_alpha   90.00
_cell.angle_beta   90.00
_cell.angle_gamma   90.00
#
_symmetry.space_group_name_H-M   'P 1'
#
loop_
_entity.id
_entity.type
_entity.pdbx_description
1 polymer ?
#
loop_
_entity_poly.entity_id
_entity_poly.type
_entity_poly.pdbx_seq_one_letter_code
_entity_poly.pdbx_strand_id
1 'polypeptide(L)'
;MGQTVYVFIDESGSNSQGQLYTVTGCWCVGNSNPYSVLDDTRENLCDLAESLGASDVSELKGAKLRPTTIDTLVQSVSAFAHEDDSVPSPPYPWPNGVDRPLRFSVKTMNTELMLETLERQGVSKLDAPQTLQMIALTSALDPIYREPRLSYDHIDDIEIYLDADVWKTPGAVVEEISQGSTPVNTSFETKDSRKIPGLQLSDLAAYSVRRNARKGDCNQAYAEIQSSLLSM
;
A
#
# COMPACT_ATOMS: atom_id res chain seq x y z
N MET A 1 20.16 -12.07 -11.88
CA MET A 1 18.95 -12.50 -11.15
C MET A 1 18.04 -11.31 -11.17
N GLY A 2 16.81 -11.47 -11.67
CA GLY A 2 15.84 -10.39 -11.56
C GLY A 2 15.32 -10.31 -10.13
N GLN A 3 14.63 -9.20 -9.86
CA GLN A 3 14.09 -8.85 -8.56
C GLN A 3 12.60 -9.16 -8.53
N THR A 4 12.06 -9.44 -7.35
CA THR A 4 10.62 -9.47 -7.14
C THR A 4 10.16 -8.09 -6.70
N VAL A 5 9.13 -7.55 -7.35
CA VAL A 5 8.43 -6.36 -6.86
C VAL A 5 7.29 -6.82 -5.95
N TYR A 6 7.33 -6.37 -4.70
CA TYR A 6 6.28 -6.61 -3.72
C TYR A 6 5.32 -5.43 -3.68
N VAL A 7 4.02 -5.72 -3.67
CA VAL A 7 2.96 -4.72 -3.54
C VAL A 7 2.04 -5.09 -2.39
N PHE A 8 2.04 -4.29 -1.34
CA PHE A 8 1.25 -4.52 -0.14
C PHE A 8 0.06 -3.56 -0.09
N ILE A 9 -1.15 -4.07 -0.21
CA ILE A 9 -2.38 -3.28 -0.26
C ILE A 9 -3.12 -3.33 1.07
N ASP A 10 -3.47 -2.16 1.57
CA ASP A 10 -4.37 -2.00 2.72
C ASP A 10 -5.29 -0.77 2.55
N GLU A 11 -6.36 -0.73 3.32
CA GLU A 11 -7.34 0.35 3.34
C GLU A 11 -7.46 1.08 4.69
N SER A 12 -8.02 2.28 4.60
CA SER A 12 -8.58 2.95 5.76
C SER A 12 -9.95 3.53 5.44
N GLY A 13 -10.89 3.34 6.38
CA GLY A 13 -12.28 3.75 6.22
C GLY A 13 -13.19 2.58 5.86
N SER A 14 -14.32 2.86 5.22
CA SER A 14 -15.28 1.84 4.84
C SER A 14 -15.70 2.03 3.39
N ASN A 15 -15.77 0.92 2.66
CA ASN A 15 -16.23 0.83 1.28
C ASN A 15 -17.77 0.85 1.15
N SER A 16 -18.50 0.66 2.25
CA SER A 16 -19.97 0.56 2.26
C SER A 16 -20.65 1.78 2.89
N GLN A 17 -19.90 2.62 3.62
CA GLN A 17 -20.44 3.79 4.29
C GLN A 17 -19.39 4.85 4.62
N GLY A 18 -19.86 6.07 4.84
CA GLY A 18 -19.06 7.22 5.26
C GLY A 18 -18.49 8.03 4.11
N GLN A 19 -17.75 9.08 4.46
CA GLN A 19 -17.37 10.11 3.49
C GLN A 19 -16.02 9.88 2.83
N LEU A 20 -15.16 9.01 3.38
CA LEU A 20 -13.81 8.82 2.87
C LEU A 20 -13.31 7.39 3.10
N TYR A 21 -13.02 6.75 1.97
CA TYR A 21 -12.33 5.48 1.84
C TYR A 21 -10.99 5.72 1.16
N THR A 22 -9.94 5.11 1.67
CA THR A 22 -8.57 5.25 1.17
C THR A 22 -7.97 3.89 1.03
N VAL A 23 -7.37 3.60 -0.12
CA VAL A 23 -6.63 2.38 -0.40
C VAL A 23 -5.23 2.77 -0.80
N THR A 24 -4.25 2.07 -0.24
CA THR A 24 -2.85 2.37 -0.46
C THR A 24 -2.13 1.11 -0.87
N GLY A 25 -1.21 1.22 -1.81
CA GLY A 25 -0.22 0.21 -2.10
C GLY A 25 1.14 0.67 -1.62
N CYS A 26 1.83 -0.15 -0.85
CA CYS A 26 3.23 0.01 -0.50
C CYS A 26 4.05 -0.88 -1.43
N TRP A 27 4.98 -0.29 -2.17
CA TRP A 27 5.76 -0.93 -3.23
C TRP A 27 7.21 -0.99 -2.82
N CYS A 28 7.83 -2.15 -2.92
CA CYS A 28 9.28 -2.30 -2.78
C CYS A 28 9.81 -3.39 -3.70
N VAL A 29 11.13 -3.47 -3.81
CA VAL A 29 11.81 -4.63 -4.39
C VAL A 29 12.39 -5.49 -3.28
N GLY A 30 12.44 -6.80 -3.50
CA GLY A 30 13.03 -7.72 -2.56
C GLY A 30 13.60 -8.96 -3.24
N ASN A 31 14.54 -9.60 -2.55
CA ASN A 31 15.13 -10.88 -2.95
C ASN A 31 14.76 -12.01 -1.97
N SER A 32 13.83 -11.75 -1.06
CA SER A 32 13.44 -12.64 0.04
C SER A 32 11.93 -12.84 0.04
N ASN A 33 11.42 -13.76 0.86
CA ASN A 33 9.99 -14.05 0.92
C ASN A 33 9.20 -12.88 1.57
N PRO A 34 7.87 -12.80 1.40
CA PRO A 34 7.08 -11.66 1.89
C PRO A 34 7.04 -11.51 3.43
N TYR A 35 7.42 -12.55 4.18
CA TYR A 35 7.49 -12.50 5.64
C TYR A 35 8.80 -11.88 6.14
N SER A 36 9.85 -11.86 5.31
CA SER A 36 11.17 -11.32 5.66
C SER A 36 11.48 -9.99 4.98
N VAL A 37 10.84 -9.68 3.84
CA VAL A 37 11.04 -8.40 3.17
C VAL A 37 10.51 -7.27 4.05
N LEU A 38 11.34 -6.24 4.28
CA LEU A 38 11.08 -5.10 5.16
C LEU A 38 10.92 -5.45 6.66
N ASP A 39 11.35 -6.64 7.10
CA ASP A 39 11.19 -7.01 8.52
C ASP A 39 12.06 -6.16 9.45
N ASP A 40 13.33 -5.93 9.09
CA ASP A 40 14.23 -5.03 9.84
C ASP A 40 13.68 -3.60 9.84
N THR A 41 13.16 -3.14 8.70
CA THR A 41 12.46 -1.85 8.60
C THR A 41 11.30 -1.76 9.58
N ARG A 42 10.46 -2.80 9.66
CA ARG A 42 9.33 -2.86 10.61
C ARG A 42 9.83 -2.87 12.05
N GLU A 43 10.83 -3.67 12.40
CA GLU A 43 11.38 -3.72 13.76
C GLU A 43 11.91 -2.37 14.20
N ASN A 44 12.72 -1.72 13.37
CA ASN A 44 13.26 -0.39 13.65
C ASN A 44 12.16 0.66 13.83
N LEU A 45 11.07 0.56 13.06
CA LEU A 45 9.90 1.44 13.23
C LEU A 45 9.10 1.14 14.51
N CYS A 46 8.97 -0.13 14.90
CA CYS A 46 8.38 -0.52 16.17
C CYS A 46 9.18 0.06 17.35
N ASP A 47 10.49 -0.14 17.36
CA ASP A 47 11.41 0.39 18.36
C ASP A 47 11.35 1.93 18.41
N LEU A 48 11.30 2.58 17.25
CA LEU A 48 11.12 4.02 17.16
C LEU A 48 9.78 4.46 17.76
N ALA A 49 8.68 3.74 17.47
CA ALA A 49 7.37 4.05 18.04
C ALA A 49 7.37 3.95 19.57
N GLU A 50 8.03 2.93 20.13
CA GLU A 50 8.18 2.74 21.58
C GLU A 50 9.04 3.85 22.21
N SER A 51 10.15 4.23 21.56
CA SER A 51 10.98 5.37 22.00
C SER A 51 10.21 6.69 22.03
N LEU A 52 9.21 6.83 21.16
CA LEU A 52 8.28 7.97 21.10
C LEU A 52 7.09 7.83 22.09
N GLY A 53 7.12 6.82 22.96
CA GLY A 53 6.18 6.60 24.05
C GLY A 53 4.90 5.86 23.65
N ALA A 54 4.90 5.11 22.53
CA ALA A 54 3.91 4.05 22.33
C ALA A 54 4.25 2.86 23.25
N SER A 55 3.26 2.08 23.67
CA SER A 55 3.47 0.94 24.58
C SER A 55 3.27 -0.38 23.85
N ASP A 56 4.24 -1.29 23.99
CA ASP A 56 4.24 -2.67 23.47
C ASP A 56 3.87 -2.76 21.98
N VAL A 57 4.67 -2.11 21.12
CA VAL A 57 4.42 -2.03 19.67
C VAL A 57 4.96 -3.27 18.97
N SER A 58 4.18 -4.34 19.00
CA SER A 58 4.44 -5.56 18.21
C SER A 58 3.87 -5.53 16.78
N GLU A 59 3.02 -4.56 16.47
CA GLU A 59 2.36 -4.36 15.17
C GLU A 59 2.21 -2.85 14.92
N LEU A 60 2.67 -2.36 13.77
CA LEU A 60 2.47 -0.99 13.33
C LEU A 60 1.04 -0.84 12.82
N LYS A 61 0.16 -0.34 13.68
CA LYS A 61 -1.24 -0.03 13.33
C LYS A 61 -1.50 1.45 13.51
N GLY A 62 -1.66 2.18 12.42
CA GLY A 62 -1.90 3.62 12.38
C GLY A 62 -3.05 4.06 13.28
N ALA A 63 -4.13 3.26 13.34
CA ALA A 63 -5.27 3.54 14.21
C ALA A 63 -4.95 3.53 15.73
N LYS A 64 -3.86 2.87 16.15
CA LYS A 64 -3.42 2.78 17.55
C LYS A 64 -2.34 3.81 17.91
N LEU A 65 -1.83 4.55 16.94
CA LEU A 65 -0.72 5.48 17.13
C LEU A 65 -1.18 6.94 17.17
N ARG A 66 -0.40 7.78 17.85
CA ARG A 66 -0.63 9.22 17.87
C ARG A 66 -0.21 9.83 16.52
N PRO A 67 -0.90 10.88 16.02
CA PRO A 67 -0.56 11.49 14.74
C PRO A 67 0.90 11.93 14.62
N THR A 68 1.48 12.52 15.67
CA THR A 68 2.89 12.94 15.70
C THR A 68 3.86 11.77 15.66
N THR A 69 3.48 10.63 16.25
CA THR A 69 4.25 9.38 16.14
C THR A 69 4.20 8.89 14.70
N ILE A 70 3.02 8.84 14.08
CA ILE A 70 2.85 8.42 12.68
C ILE A 70 3.67 9.32 11.73
N ASP A 71 3.63 10.64 11.93
CA ASP A 71 4.46 11.59 11.18
C ASP A 71 5.94 11.21 11.23
N THR A 72 6.46 10.91 12.43
CA THR A 72 7.87 10.55 12.62
C THR A 72 8.21 9.19 11.99
N LEU A 73 7.32 8.20 12.16
CA LEU A 73 7.51 6.86 11.60
C LEU A 73 7.57 6.91 10.07
N VAL A 74 6.58 7.53 9.42
CA VAL A 74 6.50 7.58 7.95
C VAL A 74 7.70 8.33 7.35
N GLN A 75 8.18 9.40 8.00
CA GLN A 75 9.41 10.09 7.59
C GLN A 75 10.66 9.22 7.69
N SER A 76 10.67 8.22 8.58
CA SER A 76 11.82 7.35 8.82
C SER A 76 11.81 6.08 7.94
N VAL A 77 10.66 5.73 7.35
CA VAL A 77 10.50 4.51 6.51
C VAL A 77 11.58 4.40 5.44
N SER A 78 11.83 5.46 4.67
CA SER A 78 12.82 5.38 3.58
C SER A 78 14.25 5.21 4.08
N ALA A 79 14.58 5.76 5.26
CA ALA A 79 15.92 5.64 5.82
C ALA A 79 16.15 4.20 6.33
N PHE A 80 15.21 3.67 7.10
CA PHE A 80 15.31 2.29 7.59
C PHE A 80 15.29 1.25 6.48
N ALA A 81 14.52 1.47 5.43
CA ALA A 81 14.51 0.56 4.29
C ALA A 81 15.76 0.60 3.41
N HIS A 82 16.53 1.69 3.46
CA HIS A 82 17.86 1.73 2.83
C HIS A 82 18.89 0.92 3.63
N GLU A 83 18.66 0.74 4.92
CA GLU A 83 19.49 -0.04 5.84
C GLU A 83 19.02 -1.50 5.96
N ASP A 84 17.94 -1.87 5.28
CA ASP A 84 17.33 -3.20 5.32
C ASP A 84 17.95 -4.13 4.28
N ASP A 85 18.65 -5.17 4.74
CA ASP A 85 19.37 -6.12 3.89
C ASP A 85 18.46 -6.92 2.95
N SER A 86 17.14 -6.97 3.23
CA SER A 86 16.17 -7.64 2.37
C SER A 86 15.82 -6.84 1.11
N VAL A 87 16.10 -5.54 1.12
CA VAL A 87 15.88 -4.61 0.01
C VAL A 87 17.19 -4.43 -0.76
N PRO A 88 17.25 -4.81 -2.05
CA PRO A 88 18.47 -4.66 -2.83
C PRO A 88 18.83 -3.18 -3.03
N SER A 89 20.13 -2.90 -3.13
CA SER A 89 20.60 -1.57 -3.52
C SER A 89 20.14 -1.19 -4.95
N PRO A 90 20.13 0.11 -5.29
CA PRO A 90 19.76 0.60 -6.63
C PRO A 90 20.57 -0.05 -7.77
N PRO A 91 20.05 -0.05 -9.01
CA PRO A 91 18.86 0.68 -9.46
C PRO A 91 17.54 -0.03 -9.13
N TYR A 92 16.56 0.78 -8.72
CA TYR A 92 15.18 0.33 -8.54
C TYR A 92 14.39 0.42 -9.87
N PRO A 93 13.31 -0.37 -10.04
CA PRO A 93 12.51 -0.37 -11.28
C PRO A 93 11.61 0.86 -11.43
N TRP A 94 11.77 1.88 -10.59
CA TRP A 94 10.97 3.10 -10.63
C TRP A 94 11.43 4.03 -11.77
N PRO A 95 10.53 4.83 -12.36
CA PRO A 95 10.89 5.79 -13.38
C PRO A 95 11.93 6.81 -12.88
N ASN A 96 12.77 7.26 -13.81
CA ASN A 96 13.77 8.32 -13.63
C ASN A 96 14.92 8.02 -12.65
N GLY A 97 15.17 6.73 -12.33
CA GLY A 97 16.29 6.34 -11.48
C GLY A 97 16.22 6.92 -10.07
N VAL A 98 15.00 7.13 -9.56
CA VAL A 98 14.78 7.67 -8.22
C VAL A 98 15.26 6.65 -7.20
N ASP A 99 16.25 7.06 -6.40
CA ASP A 99 16.84 6.27 -5.33
C ASP A 99 15.94 6.22 -4.09
N ARG A 100 14.81 5.51 -4.21
CA ARG A 100 13.84 5.28 -3.14
C ARG A 100 13.53 3.78 -3.04
N PRO A 101 13.85 3.11 -1.92
CA PRO A 101 13.59 1.67 -1.75
C PRO A 101 12.09 1.35 -1.71
N LEU A 102 11.28 2.32 -1.27
CA LEU A 102 9.83 2.21 -1.24
C LEU A 102 9.15 3.30 -2.04
N ARG A 103 8.01 2.94 -2.62
CA ARG A 103 7.07 3.86 -3.24
C ARG A 103 5.66 3.55 -2.78
N PHE A 104 4.76 4.50 -3.01
CA PHE A 104 3.35 4.32 -2.67
C PHE A 104 2.45 4.53 -3.89
N SER A 105 1.29 3.89 -3.89
CA SER A 105 0.14 4.27 -4.71
C SER A 105 -1.02 4.57 -3.77
N VAL A 106 -1.79 5.61 -4.04
CA VAL A 106 -2.87 6.05 -3.15
C VAL A 106 -4.12 6.31 -3.98
N LYS A 107 -5.24 5.72 -3.56
CA LYS A 107 -6.57 6.05 -4.06
C LYS A 107 -7.47 6.48 -2.92
N THR A 108 -7.93 7.72 -2.96
CA THR A 108 -8.97 8.25 -2.06
C THR A 108 -10.28 8.38 -2.82
N MET A 109 -11.38 8.05 -2.15
CA MET A 109 -12.73 8.11 -2.73
C MET A 109 -13.74 8.58 -1.70
N ASN A 110 -14.68 9.42 -2.14
CA ASN A 110 -15.87 9.71 -1.36
C ASN A 110 -16.87 8.55 -1.52
N THR A 111 -16.96 7.68 -0.51
CA THR A 111 -17.76 6.45 -0.58
C THR A 111 -19.24 6.76 -0.84
N GLU A 112 -19.83 7.71 -0.12
CA GLU A 112 -21.25 8.11 -0.32
C GLU A 112 -21.53 8.53 -1.77
N LEU A 113 -20.73 9.45 -2.31
CA LEU A 113 -20.91 9.93 -3.68
C LEU A 113 -20.69 8.81 -4.71
N MET A 114 -19.69 7.96 -4.50
CA MET A 114 -19.39 6.87 -5.43
C MET A 114 -20.46 5.79 -5.40
N LEU A 115 -20.96 5.41 -4.22
CA LEU A 115 -22.06 4.45 -4.10
C LEU A 115 -23.33 5.00 -4.77
N GLU A 116 -23.68 6.26 -4.53
CA GLU A 116 -24.84 6.88 -5.21
C GLU A 116 -24.65 6.91 -6.73
N THR A 117 -23.43 7.21 -7.19
CA THR A 117 -23.11 7.22 -8.63
C THR A 117 -23.27 5.82 -9.23
N LEU A 118 -22.73 4.78 -8.59
CA LEU A 118 -22.84 3.39 -9.04
C LEU A 118 -24.30 2.93 -9.09
N GLU A 119 -25.09 3.24 -8.06
CA GLU A 119 -26.52 2.95 -8.03
C GLU A 119 -27.27 3.61 -9.20
N ARG A 120 -26.98 4.89 -9.48
CA ARG A 120 -27.56 5.62 -10.62
C ARG A 120 -27.15 5.05 -11.98
N GLN A 121 -26.00 4.37 -12.05
CA GLN A 121 -25.55 3.63 -13.25
C GLN A 121 -26.09 2.20 -13.31
N GLY A 122 -26.96 1.80 -12.38
CA GLY A 122 -27.62 0.49 -12.38
C GLY A 122 -26.86 -0.61 -11.65
N VAL A 123 -25.78 -0.31 -10.95
CA VAL A 123 -25.13 -1.27 -10.04
C VAL A 123 -26.01 -1.45 -8.81
N SER A 124 -26.27 -2.69 -8.40
CA SER A 124 -27.12 -2.96 -7.24
C SER A 124 -26.48 -2.40 -5.95
N LYS A 125 -27.30 -2.02 -4.96
CA LYS A 125 -26.80 -1.56 -3.65
C LYS A 125 -25.93 -2.60 -2.95
N LEU A 126 -26.20 -3.88 -3.20
CA LEU A 126 -25.46 -4.99 -2.61
C LEU A 126 -24.07 -5.15 -3.24
N ASP A 127 -23.95 -4.88 -4.53
CA ASP A 127 -22.72 -5.04 -5.30
C ASP A 127 -21.85 -3.77 -5.33
N ALA A 128 -22.44 -2.60 -5.07
CA ALA A 128 -21.75 -1.32 -5.16
C ALA A 128 -20.52 -1.21 -4.25
N PRO A 129 -20.53 -1.64 -2.97
CA PRO A 129 -19.33 -1.59 -2.12
C PRO A 129 -18.17 -2.45 -2.64
N GLN A 130 -18.47 -3.62 -3.19
CA GLN A 130 -17.46 -4.50 -3.78
C GLN A 130 -16.93 -3.92 -5.10
N THR A 131 -17.82 -3.34 -5.91
CA THR A 131 -17.44 -2.61 -7.13
C THR A 131 -16.49 -1.47 -6.80
N LEU A 132 -16.78 -0.72 -5.74
CA LEU A 132 -15.92 0.35 -5.25
C LEU A 132 -14.54 -0.18 -4.81
N GLN A 133 -14.49 -1.30 -4.09
CA GLN A 133 -13.21 -1.95 -3.73
C GLN A 133 -12.40 -2.35 -4.96
N MET A 134 -13.02 -2.95 -5.98
CA MET A 134 -12.34 -3.31 -7.23
C MET A 134 -11.78 -2.08 -7.95
N ILE A 135 -12.54 -0.99 -8.02
CA ILE A 135 -12.08 0.30 -8.57
C ILE A 135 -10.89 0.85 -7.76
N ALA A 136 -10.94 0.73 -6.43
CA ALA A 136 -9.86 1.19 -5.56
C ALA A 136 -8.58 0.37 -5.76
N LEU A 137 -8.71 -0.96 -5.78
CA LEU A 137 -7.61 -1.90 -5.94
C LEU A 137 -6.94 -1.73 -7.31
N THR A 138 -7.73 -1.71 -8.38
CA THR A 138 -7.21 -1.45 -9.74
C THR A 138 -6.52 -0.10 -9.84
N SER A 139 -7.03 0.95 -9.18
CA SER A 139 -6.36 2.25 -9.13
C SER A 139 -5.03 2.19 -8.37
N ALA A 140 -4.97 1.46 -7.26
CA ALA A 140 -3.74 1.28 -6.51
C ALA A 140 -2.70 0.50 -7.32
N LEU A 141 -3.13 -0.46 -8.15
CA LEU A 141 -2.26 -1.30 -9.00
C LEU A 141 -1.97 -0.72 -10.39
N ASP A 142 -2.55 0.44 -10.74
CA ASP A 142 -2.36 1.11 -12.03
C ASP A 142 -0.87 1.28 -12.44
N PRO A 143 0.11 1.47 -11.53
CA PRO A 143 1.53 1.52 -11.91
C PRO A 143 2.05 0.27 -12.63
N ILE A 144 1.46 -0.90 -12.41
CA ILE A 144 1.82 -2.14 -13.12
C ILE A 144 1.40 -2.02 -14.59
N TYR A 145 0.18 -1.55 -14.85
CA TYR A 145 -0.41 -1.63 -16.19
C TYR A 145 -0.04 -0.46 -17.11
N ARG A 146 0.72 0.53 -16.63
CA ARG A 146 1.08 1.73 -17.39
C ARG A 146 2.56 2.02 -17.36
N GLU A 147 3.26 1.67 -18.44
CA GLU A 147 4.56 2.25 -18.71
C GLU A 147 4.43 3.79 -18.88
N PRO A 148 5.42 4.59 -18.41
CA PRO A 148 6.73 4.20 -17.89
C PRO A 148 6.78 4.07 -16.34
N ARG A 149 5.67 3.78 -15.65
CA ARG A 149 5.60 3.84 -14.17
C ARG A 149 6.33 2.71 -13.44
N LEU A 150 6.63 1.64 -14.16
CA LEU A 150 7.42 0.50 -13.71
C LEU A 150 8.24 0.01 -14.90
N SER A 151 9.55 -0.16 -14.74
CA SER A 151 10.41 -0.82 -15.72
C SER A 151 10.48 -2.32 -15.44
N TYR A 152 10.24 -3.13 -16.46
CA TYR A 152 10.26 -4.58 -16.38
C TYR A 152 11.63 -5.21 -16.70
N ASP A 153 12.63 -4.41 -17.07
CA ASP A 153 13.93 -4.92 -17.57
C ASP A 153 14.67 -5.84 -16.58
N HIS A 154 14.38 -5.71 -15.28
CA HIS A 154 15.04 -6.43 -14.19
C HIS A 154 14.07 -7.03 -13.17
N ILE A 155 12.78 -7.12 -13.52
CA ILE A 155 11.76 -7.73 -12.67
C ILE A 155 11.52 -9.15 -13.19
N ASP A 156 11.60 -10.14 -12.31
CA ASP A 156 11.22 -11.52 -12.64
C ASP A 156 9.75 -11.78 -12.30
N ASP A 157 9.28 -11.26 -11.16
CA ASP A 157 7.93 -11.48 -10.63
C ASP A 157 7.37 -10.22 -9.96
N ILE A 158 6.03 -10.11 -9.95
CA ILE A 158 5.28 -9.15 -9.13
C ILE A 158 4.38 -9.92 -8.18
N GLU A 159 4.57 -9.74 -6.88
CA GLU A 159 3.75 -10.38 -5.85
C GLU A 159 2.90 -9.35 -5.12
N ILE A 160 1.57 -9.51 -5.20
CA ILE A 160 0.60 -8.59 -4.62
C ILE A 160 -0.02 -9.22 -3.38
N TYR A 161 0.16 -8.58 -2.23
CA TYR A 161 -0.35 -9.00 -0.94
C TYR A 161 -1.46 -8.06 -0.48
N LEU A 162 -2.61 -8.61 -0.09
CA LEU A 162 -3.79 -7.84 0.34
C LEU A 162 -4.10 -8.09 1.83
N ASP A 163 -4.39 -7.05 2.62
CA ASP A 163 -4.67 -7.18 4.05
C ASP A 163 -6.08 -7.74 4.34
N ALA A 164 -6.13 -9.00 4.77
CA ALA A 164 -7.33 -9.67 5.26
C ALA A 164 -8.43 -10.03 4.23
N ASP A 165 -9.40 -10.79 4.74
CA ASP A 165 -10.43 -11.49 3.97
C ASP A 165 -11.34 -10.58 3.15
N VAL A 166 -11.42 -9.29 3.49
CA VAL A 166 -12.22 -8.29 2.75
C VAL A 166 -11.75 -8.12 1.31
N TRP A 167 -10.48 -8.46 1.02
CA TRP A 167 -9.90 -8.39 -0.31
C TRP A 167 -9.97 -9.70 -1.10
N LYS A 168 -10.39 -10.82 -0.51
CA LYS A 168 -10.39 -12.12 -1.20
C LYS A 168 -11.14 -12.06 -2.53
N THR A 169 -12.38 -11.59 -2.52
CA THR A 169 -13.20 -11.54 -3.74
C THR A 169 -12.75 -10.44 -4.70
N PRO A 170 -12.53 -9.18 -4.27
CA PRO A 170 -11.99 -8.15 -5.17
C PRO A 170 -10.64 -8.53 -5.79
N GLY A 171 -9.74 -9.12 -5.00
CA GLY A 171 -8.43 -9.57 -5.42
C GLY A 171 -8.50 -10.65 -6.50
N ALA A 172 -9.29 -11.70 -6.27
CA ALA A 172 -9.47 -12.79 -7.24
C ALA A 172 -10.04 -12.28 -8.59
N VAL A 173 -10.98 -11.34 -8.56
CA VAL A 173 -11.55 -10.75 -9.79
C VAL A 173 -10.52 -9.91 -10.52
N VAL A 174 -9.75 -9.07 -9.81
CA VAL A 174 -8.70 -8.25 -10.44
C VAL A 174 -7.57 -9.11 -10.99
N GLU A 175 -7.17 -10.16 -10.27
CA GLU A 175 -6.21 -11.16 -10.73
C GLU A 175 -6.68 -11.79 -12.04
N GLU A 176 -7.91 -12.33 -12.08
CA GLU A 176 -8.50 -12.94 -13.28
C GLU A 176 -8.50 -12.00 -14.49
N ILE A 177 -8.92 -10.74 -14.30
CA ILE A 177 -9.00 -9.75 -15.38
C ILE A 177 -7.61 -9.29 -15.85
N SER A 178 -6.61 -9.31 -14.97
CA SER A 178 -5.25 -8.85 -15.27
C SER A 178 -4.35 -9.92 -15.87
N GLN A 179 -4.78 -11.18 -15.95
CA GLN A 179 -3.98 -12.27 -16.52
C GLN A 179 -3.45 -11.93 -17.91
N GLY A 180 -2.13 -11.98 -18.08
CA GLY A 180 -1.45 -11.68 -19.34
C GLY A 180 -1.39 -10.19 -19.71
N SER A 181 -1.78 -9.29 -18.79
CA SER A 181 -1.68 -7.84 -18.98
C SER A 181 -0.29 -7.28 -18.67
N THR A 182 0.61 -8.10 -18.13
CA THR A 182 1.99 -7.77 -17.76
C THR A 182 2.98 -8.68 -18.49
N PRO A 183 4.21 -8.22 -18.76
CA PRO A 183 5.24 -9.05 -19.40
C PRO A 183 5.90 -10.05 -18.41
N VAL A 184 5.65 -9.90 -17.11
CA VAL A 184 6.19 -10.73 -16.02
C VAL A 184 5.05 -11.43 -15.29
N ASN A 185 5.37 -12.49 -14.56
CA ASN A 185 4.38 -13.18 -13.75
C ASN A 185 3.87 -12.26 -12.63
N THR A 186 2.57 -12.30 -12.36
CA THR A 186 1.90 -11.47 -11.35
C THR A 186 0.94 -12.33 -10.56
N SER A 187 1.10 -12.37 -9.24
CA SER A 187 0.29 -13.20 -8.34
C SER A 187 -0.39 -12.37 -7.25
N PHE A 188 -1.56 -12.82 -6.80
CA PHE A 188 -2.30 -12.20 -5.71
C PHE A 188 -2.45 -13.16 -4.52
N GLU A 189 -2.15 -12.67 -3.32
CA GLU A 189 -2.36 -13.42 -2.08
C GLU A 189 -3.00 -12.55 -1.00
N THR A 190 -3.97 -13.11 -0.28
CA THR A 190 -4.51 -12.49 0.94
C THR A 190 -3.76 -13.02 2.17
N LYS A 191 -3.26 -12.11 3.01
CA LYS A 191 -2.49 -12.47 4.21
C LYS A 191 -2.97 -11.70 5.44
N ASP A 192 -2.50 -12.16 6.60
CA ASP A 192 -2.65 -11.48 7.89
C ASP A 192 -1.55 -10.42 8.02
N SER A 193 -1.92 -9.13 8.10
CA SER A 193 -0.99 -8.00 8.24
C SER A 193 -0.01 -8.13 9.38
N ARG A 194 -0.35 -8.85 10.46
CA ARG A 194 0.58 -9.07 11.58
C ARG A 194 1.86 -9.79 11.18
N LYS A 195 1.81 -10.58 10.10
CA LYS A 195 2.92 -11.43 9.67
C LYS A 195 3.69 -10.86 8.47
N ILE A 196 3.17 -9.81 7.84
CA ILE A 196 3.72 -9.26 6.60
C ILE A 196 4.09 -7.80 6.85
N PRO A 197 5.38 -7.49 7.03
CA PRO A 197 5.85 -6.13 7.34
C PRO A 197 5.29 -5.05 6.42
N GLY A 198 5.31 -5.30 5.11
CA GLY A 198 4.82 -4.35 4.11
C GLY A 198 3.32 -4.01 4.21
N LEU A 199 2.47 -4.94 4.68
CA LEU A 199 1.05 -4.65 4.93
C LEU A 199 0.89 -3.63 6.06
N GLN A 200 1.73 -3.69 7.10
CA GLN A 200 1.70 -2.72 8.20
C GLN A 200 2.16 -1.32 7.76
N LEU A 201 3.13 -1.24 6.83
CA LEU A 201 3.50 0.05 6.21
C LEU A 201 2.38 0.62 5.34
N SER A 202 1.63 -0.25 4.65
CA SER A 202 0.45 0.13 3.89
C SER A 202 -0.69 0.65 4.79
N ASP A 203 -0.94 0.01 5.95
CA ASP A 203 -1.87 0.49 7.00
C ASP A 203 -1.49 1.90 7.47
N LEU A 204 -0.22 2.11 7.83
CA LEU A 204 0.29 3.41 8.25
C LEU A 204 0.01 4.48 7.18
N ALA A 205 0.27 4.18 5.91
CA ALA A 205 0.06 5.11 4.82
C ALA A 205 -1.44 5.39 4.56
N ALA A 206 -2.27 4.34 4.49
CA ALA A 206 -3.72 4.46 4.29
C ALA A 206 -4.38 5.27 5.40
N TYR A 207 -4.00 4.97 6.64
CA TYR A 207 -4.48 5.69 7.80
C TYR A 207 -4.04 7.15 7.79
N SER A 208 -2.75 7.42 7.53
CA SER A 208 -2.18 8.78 7.49
C SER A 208 -2.89 9.66 6.47
N VAL A 209 -3.03 9.19 5.23
CA VAL A 209 -3.67 9.93 4.14
C VAL A 209 -5.12 10.23 4.50
N ARG A 210 -5.87 9.21 4.94
CA ARG A 210 -7.28 9.39 5.32
C ARG A 210 -7.43 10.37 6.47
N ARG A 211 -6.57 10.27 7.47
CA ARG A 211 -6.64 11.08 8.68
C ARG A 211 -6.32 12.54 8.37
N ASN A 212 -5.28 12.78 7.55
CA ASN A 212 -4.97 14.10 7.03
C ASN A 212 -6.16 14.72 6.31
N ALA A 213 -6.76 14.00 5.37
CA ALA A 213 -7.92 14.49 4.62
C ALA A 213 -9.15 14.79 5.51
N ARG A 214 -9.34 14.06 6.62
CA ARG A 214 -10.50 14.25 7.52
C ARG A 214 -10.28 15.26 8.64
N LYS A 215 -9.05 15.39 9.15
CA LYS A 215 -8.75 16.09 10.40
C LYS A 215 -7.63 17.13 10.28
N GLY A 216 -6.87 17.14 9.18
CA GLY A 216 -5.72 18.02 9.00
C GLY A 216 -4.52 17.70 9.90
N ASP A 217 -4.43 16.47 10.42
CA ASP A 217 -3.24 15.95 11.13
C ASP A 217 -2.45 14.98 10.23
N CYS A 218 -1.39 14.33 10.74
CA CYS A 218 -0.50 13.48 9.94
C CYS A 218 0.08 14.20 8.69
N ASN A 219 0.39 15.50 8.83
CA ASN A 219 0.78 16.36 7.70
C ASN A 219 2.13 15.95 7.10
N GLN A 220 3.08 15.55 7.94
CA GLN A 220 4.41 15.16 7.49
C GLN A 220 4.37 13.78 6.84
N ALA A 221 3.64 12.85 7.44
CA ALA A 221 3.38 11.55 6.84
C ALA A 221 2.72 11.68 5.47
N TYR A 222 1.67 12.52 5.37
CA TYR A 222 1.01 12.77 4.09
C TYR A 222 1.98 13.35 3.05
N ALA A 223 2.76 14.38 3.41
CA ALA A 223 3.73 14.98 2.50
C ALA A 223 4.79 13.98 2.02
N GLU A 224 5.30 13.13 2.90
CA GLU A 224 6.28 12.10 2.56
C GLU A 224 5.68 11.06 1.60
N ILE A 225 4.47 10.59 1.88
CA ILE A 225 3.73 9.66 1.00
C ILE A 225 3.51 10.28 -0.37
N GLN A 226 3.07 11.55 -0.43
CA GLN A 226 2.89 12.27 -1.69
C GLN A 226 4.19 12.38 -2.49
N SER A 227 5.32 12.65 -1.82
CA SER A 227 6.64 12.72 -2.47
C SER A 227 7.13 11.36 -2.99
N SER A 228 6.59 10.27 -2.42
CA SER A 228 6.92 8.89 -2.74
C SER A 228 5.93 8.22 -3.70
N LEU A 229 4.92 8.94 -4.21
CA LEU A 229 3.92 8.34 -5.09
C LEU A 229 4.52 7.85 -6.40
N LEU A 230 4.19 6.64 -6.81
CA LEU A 230 4.22 6.24 -8.21
C LEU A 230 3.12 7.05 -8.90
N SER A 231 3.50 8.17 -9.50
CA SER A 231 2.59 9.19 -10.04
C SER A 231 1.42 8.58 -10.83
N MET A 232 0.19 9.01 -10.50
CA MET A 232 -1.01 8.81 -11.31
C MET A 232 -1.01 9.64 -12.59
#